data_AF-F6G0J8-F1
#
_entry.id   AF-F6G0J8-F1
#
_cell.length_a   1.000
_cell.length_b   1.000
_cell.length_c   1.000
_cell.angle_alpha   90.00
_cell.angle_beta   90.00
_cell.angle_gamma   90.00
#
_symmetry.space_group_name_H-M   'P 1'
#
loop_
_entity.id
_entity.type
_entity.pdbx_description
1 polymer ?
#
loop_
_entity_poly.entity_id
_entity_poly.type
_entity_poly.pdbx_seq_one_letter_code
_entity_poly.pdbx_strand_id
1 'polypeptide(L)'
;MIREGIRVARCTVERLMKRQGLQGVRRGKVVRTTTPDTSAPCPLDRVQRMFKAERPNQLWVSDFTYVSTWQGWLYVAFVIDVFARRIVGWRVSRTMRSDFVLDALEQALYDRQPASSDALVHHSDRGSQYLSIRYTERLAEAGIEPSVGSRGDSYDNALAETVNGLYKAELIHRRAPWKSRESVELATLQWVHWFNHIRLLEPIGYIPPAEAEANYWRQLASQTAEPVST
;
A
#
# COMPACT_ATOMS: atom_id res chain seq x y z
N MET A 1 20.49 -12.41 -6.53
CA MET A 1 20.90 -13.75 -7.00
C MET A 1 20.35 -14.10 -8.37
N ILE A 2 19.08 -14.53 -8.55
CA ILE A 2 18.58 -14.90 -9.90
C ILE A 2 18.69 -13.72 -10.89
N ARG A 3 18.35 -12.53 -10.41
CA ARG A 3 18.45 -11.28 -11.17
C ARG A 3 19.90 -10.85 -11.50
N GLU A 4 20.86 -11.33 -10.72
CA GLU A 4 22.30 -11.11 -10.93
C GLU A 4 22.92 -12.27 -11.74
N GLY A 5 22.10 -13.11 -12.38
CA GLY A 5 22.54 -14.28 -13.14
C GLY A 5 22.93 -15.50 -12.30
N ILE A 6 22.84 -15.41 -10.97
CA ILE A 6 23.23 -16.49 -10.06
C ILE A 6 22.03 -17.42 -9.84
N ARG A 7 22.05 -18.58 -10.50
CA ARG A 7 21.05 -19.65 -10.32
C ARG A 7 21.34 -20.39 -9.01
N VAL A 8 20.47 -20.20 -8.01
CA VAL A 8 20.56 -20.88 -6.71
C VAL A 8 19.19 -21.43 -6.35
N ALA A 9 19.13 -22.71 -5.97
CA ALA A 9 17.89 -23.31 -5.49
C ALA A 9 17.51 -22.76 -4.11
N ARG A 10 16.20 -22.61 -3.84
CA ARG A 10 15.67 -22.11 -2.56
C ARG A 10 16.23 -22.85 -1.35
N CYS A 11 16.33 -24.18 -1.42
CA CYS A 11 16.89 -25.02 -0.37
C CYS A 11 18.36 -24.69 -0.05
N THR A 12 19.12 -24.22 -1.03
CA THR A 12 20.51 -23.81 -0.84
C THR A 12 20.59 -22.51 -0.07
N VAL A 13 19.73 -21.54 -0.40
CA VAL A 13 19.62 -20.28 0.34
C VAL A 13 19.20 -20.54 1.79
N GLU A 14 18.15 -21.34 2.01
CA GLU A 14 17.66 -21.69 3.35
C GLU A 14 18.74 -22.37 4.20
N ARG A 15 19.49 -23.32 3.62
CA ARG A 15 20.62 -23.99 4.29
C ARG A 15 21.74 -23.02 4.66
N LEU A 16 22.10 -22.10 3.76
CA LEU A 16 23.15 -21.11 4.02
C LEU A 16 22.72 -20.09 5.09
N MET A 17 21.48 -19.61 5.03
CA MET A 17 20.91 -18.75 6.07
C MET A 17 20.97 -19.43 7.43
N LYS A 18 20.57 -20.71 7.51
CA LYS A 18 20.65 -21.49 8.76
C LYS A 18 22.08 -21.62 9.28
N ARG A 19 23.05 -21.88 8.41
CA ARG A 19 24.49 -21.95 8.78
C ARG A 19 25.04 -20.63 9.30
N GLN A 20 24.55 -19.50 8.80
CA GLN A 20 24.98 -18.16 9.21
C GLN A 20 24.12 -17.57 10.34
N GLY A 21 23.16 -18.33 10.88
CA GLY A 21 22.23 -17.82 11.90
C GLY A 21 21.28 -16.73 11.40
N LEU A 22 21.15 -16.56 10.08
CA LEU A 22 20.28 -15.55 9.48
C LEU A 22 18.84 -16.05 9.40
N GLN A 23 17.89 -15.17 9.71
CA GLN A 23 16.46 -15.46 9.61
C GLN A 23 15.73 -14.30 8.94
N GLY A 24 14.72 -14.63 8.13
CA GLY A 24 13.81 -13.62 7.59
C GLY A 24 13.03 -12.92 8.70
N VAL A 25 12.68 -11.66 8.49
CA VAL A 25 11.84 -10.90 9.43
C VAL A 25 10.47 -11.61 9.52
N ARG A 26 10.08 -11.99 10.74
CA ARG A 26 8.77 -12.61 11.01
C ARG A 26 7.81 -11.55 11.56
N ARG A 27 6.57 -11.55 11.05
CA ARG A 27 5.51 -10.67 11.59
C ARG A 27 5.18 -11.10 13.02
N GLY A 28 4.94 -10.11 13.90
CA GLY A 28 4.42 -10.35 15.24
C GLY A 28 2.96 -10.81 15.24
N LYS A 29 2.41 -11.11 16.42
CA LYS A 29 1.02 -11.56 16.60
C LYS A 29 0.04 -10.45 16.14
N VAL A 30 -0.99 -10.81 15.38
CA VAL A 30 -2.03 -9.87 14.93
C VAL A 30 -2.85 -9.41 16.14
N VAL A 31 -2.92 -8.10 16.39
CA VAL A 31 -3.75 -7.50 17.43
C VAL A 31 -4.88 -6.72 16.75
N ARG A 32 -6.12 -7.17 16.95
CA ARG A 32 -7.33 -6.56 16.40
C ARG A 32 -7.57 -5.21 17.10
N THR A 33 -7.60 -4.11 16.35
CA THR A 33 -7.59 -2.74 16.89
C THR A 33 -8.85 -1.92 16.62
N THR A 34 -9.77 -2.41 15.78
CA THR A 34 -10.93 -1.63 15.33
C THR A 34 -12.26 -2.31 15.68
N THR A 35 -13.11 -1.59 16.41
CA THR A 35 -14.52 -1.92 16.65
C THR A 35 -15.37 -0.98 15.76
N PRO A 36 -16.20 -1.49 14.83
CA PRO A 36 -16.88 -0.64 13.84
C PRO A 36 -18.01 0.23 14.43
N ASP A 37 -18.15 1.47 13.91
CA ASP A 37 -19.27 2.37 14.17
C ASP A 37 -20.45 2.06 13.21
N THR A 38 -21.70 2.29 13.66
CA THR A 38 -22.93 1.66 13.14
C THR A 38 -23.86 2.58 12.35
N SER A 39 -23.57 3.87 12.19
CA SER A 39 -24.59 4.87 11.83
C SER A 39 -24.48 5.60 10.46
N ALA A 40 -23.45 5.35 9.63
CA ALA A 40 -23.27 6.11 8.38
C ALA A 40 -23.84 5.42 7.11
N PRO A 41 -24.42 6.18 6.15
CA PRO A 41 -24.91 5.65 4.86
C PRO A 41 -23.78 5.09 3.98
N CYS A 42 -24.11 4.06 3.18
CA CYS A 42 -23.18 3.05 2.70
C CYS A 42 -22.94 3.11 1.18
N PRO A 43 -21.69 3.31 0.71
CA PRO A 43 -21.28 2.92 -0.64
C PRO A 43 -21.24 1.37 -0.77
N LEU A 44 -21.50 0.85 -1.96
CA LEU A 44 -21.48 -0.60 -2.25
C LEU A 44 -20.04 -1.15 -2.18
N ASP A 45 -19.84 -2.33 -1.58
CA ASP A 45 -18.57 -3.06 -1.67
C ASP A 45 -18.39 -3.62 -3.08
N ARG A 46 -17.57 -2.94 -3.88
CA ARG A 46 -17.29 -3.30 -5.26
C ARG A 46 -16.07 -4.21 -5.40
N VAL A 47 -15.25 -4.36 -4.35
CA VAL A 47 -14.01 -5.13 -4.43
C VAL A 47 -14.27 -6.61 -4.21
N GLN A 48 -15.33 -7.00 -3.48
CA GLN A 48 -15.71 -8.40 -3.24
C GLN A 48 -14.50 -9.30 -2.88
N ARG A 49 -13.49 -8.73 -2.21
CA ARG A 49 -12.23 -9.38 -1.81
C ARG A 49 -11.32 -9.83 -2.97
N MET A 50 -11.59 -9.37 -4.19
CA MET A 50 -10.70 -9.53 -5.33
C MET A 50 -9.70 -8.37 -5.37
N PHE A 51 -8.62 -8.47 -4.59
CA PHE A 51 -7.47 -7.55 -4.69
C PHE A 51 -6.59 -7.90 -5.90
N LYS A 52 -7.19 -7.89 -7.09
CA LYS A 52 -6.53 -8.03 -8.37
C LYS A 52 -6.87 -6.82 -9.22
N ALA A 53 -5.83 -6.21 -9.77
CA ALA A 53 -5.94 -5.19 -10.79
C ALA A 53 -5.16 -5.69 -12.01
N GLU A 54 -5.70 -5.44 -13.19
CA GLU A 54 -5.10 -5.82 -14.48
C GLU A 54 -4.20 -4.72 -15.03
N ARG A 55 -4.41 -3.48 -14.56
CA ARG A 55 -3.63 -2.30 -14.94
C ARG A 55 -3.29 -1.43 -13.73
N PRO A 56 -2.18 -0.67 -13.78
CA PRO A 56 -1.91 0.38 -12.81
C PRO A 56 -3.08 1.38 -12.73
N ASN A 57 -3.31 1.94 -11.55
CA ASN A 57 -4.39 2.91 -11.30
C ASN A 57 -5.82 2.40 -11.57
N GLN A 58 -6.06 1.09 -11.53
CA GLN A 58 -7.42 0.53 -11.56
C GLN A 58 -8.05 0.43 -10.17
N LEU A 59 -7.26 0.04 -9.18
CA LEU A 59 -7.72 -0.15 -7.81
C LEU A 59 -6.62 0.33 -6.85
N TRP A 60 -6.96 1.34 -6.06
CA TRP A 60 -6.17 1.76 -4.91
C TRP A 60 -6.82 1.24 -3.63
N VAL A 61 -5.99 0.77 -2.71
CA VAL A 61 -6.41 0.47 -1.34
C VAL A 61 -5.73 1.44 -0.39
N SER A 62 -6.43 1.87 0.65
CA SER A 62 -5.84 2.71 1.69
C SER A 62 -6.13 2.18 3.09
N ASP A 63 -5.13 2.29 3.94
CA ASP A 63 -5.25 2.02 5.37
C ASP A 63 -4.24 2.88 6.13
N PHE A 64 -4.46 3.04 7.43
CA PHE A 64 -3.49 3.67 8.30
C PHE A 64 -3.17 2.82 9.52
N THR A 65 -2.01 3.07 10.11
CA THR A 65 -1.55 2.35 11.29
C THR A 65 -0.94 3.26 12.34
N TYR A 66 -0.99 2.81 13.59
CA TYR A 66 -0.40 3.47 14.75
C TYR A 66 1.07 3.10 14.94
N VAL A 67 1.88 4.07 15.35
CA VAL A 67 3.28 3.93 15.72
C VAL A 67 3.50 4.56 17.09
N SER A 68 4.07 3.78 18.02
CA SER A 68 4.40 4.27 19.35
C SER A 68 5.75 5.00 19.36
N THR A 69 5.79 6.18 19.97
CA THR A 69 6.99 7.01 20.15
C THR A 69 7.05 7.58 21.57
N TRP A 70 8.19 8.14 21.96
CA TRP A 70 8.33 8.83 23.26
C TRP A 70 7.43 10.07 23.39
N GLN A 71 6.98 10.64 22.27
CA GLN A 71 6.09 11.81 22.24
C GLN A 71 4.60 11.41 22.18
N GLY A 72 4.30 10.11 22.31
CA GLY A 72 2.96 9.56 22.16
C GLY A 72 2.78 8.81 20.84
N TRP A 73 1.53 8.69 20.41
CA TRP A 73 1.15 7.92 19.22
C TRP A 73 1.22 8.77 17.96
N LEU A 74 1.77 8.19 16.90
CA LEU A 74 1.71 8.71 15.54
C LEU A 74 0.83 7.81 14.68
N TYR A 75 0.27 8.40 13.63
CA TYR A 75 -0.59 7.74 12.65
C TYR A 75 0.09 7.81 11.29
N VAL A 76 0.17 6.68 10.60
CA VAL A 76 0.79 6.59 9.27
C VAL A 76 -0.23 6.03 8.30
N ALA A 77 -0.69 6.85 7.35
CA ALA A 77 -1.55 6.41 6.24
C ALA A 77 -0.71 5.95 5.06
N PHE A 78 -1.23 4.98 4.32
CA PHE A 78 -0.72 4.53 3.03
C PHE A 78 -1.85 4.44 2.02
N VAL A 79 -1.55 4.82 0.78
CA VAL A 79 -2.36 4.56 -0.42
C VAL A 79 -1.53 3.65 -1.31
N ILE A 80 -2.08 2.51 -1.69
CA ILE A 80 -1.37 1.43 -2.38
C ILE A 80 -2.10 1.09 -3.66
N ASP A 81 -1.39 1.11 -4.78
CA ASP A 81 -1.88 0.58 -6.06
C ASP A 81 -1.80 -0.95 -6.03
N VAL A 82 -2.96 -1.60 -6.18
CA VAL A 82 -3.09 -3.07 -6.07
C VAL A 82 -2.33 -3.80 -7.16
N PHE A 83 -2.18 -3.23 -8.36
CA PHE A 83 -1.58 -3.89 -9.52
C PHE A 83 -0.17 -4.42 -9.23
N ALA A 84 0.72 -3.53 -8.82
CA ALA A 84 2.11 -3.85 -8.48
C ALA A 84 2.37 -3.85 -6.96
N ARG A 85 1.33 -3.64 -6.14
CA ARG A 85 1.41 -3.35 -4.70
C ARG A 85 2.28 -2.12 -4.40
N ARG A 86 2.37 -1.16 -5.32
CA ARG A 86 3.21 0.03 -5.18
C ARG A 86 2.56 1.00 -4.20
N ILE A 87 3.33 1.54 -3.27
CA ILE A 87 2.86 2.60 -2.39
C ILE A 87 2.90 3.90 -3.20
N VAL A 88 1.73 4.49 -3.48
CA VAL A 88 1.58 5.69 -4.30
C VAL A 88 1.41 6.96 -3.47
N GLY A 89 0.98 6.83 -2.21
CA GLY A 89 0.87 7.94 -1.27
C GLY A 89 1.05 7.48 0.16
N TRP A 90 1.54 8.36 1.03
CA TRP A 90 1.70 8.09 2.46
C TRP A 90 1.81 9.37 3.28
N ARG A 91 1.40 9.33 4.55
CA ARG A 91 1.50 10.50 5.43
C ARG A 91 1.68 10.10 6.88
N VAL A 92 2.59 10.79 7.59
CA VAL A 92 2.77 10.66 9.05
C VAL A 92 2.16 11.86 9.76
N SER A 93 1.30 11.61 10.75
CA SER A 93 0.58 12.62 11.51
C SER A 93 0.62 12.37 13.01
N ARG A 94 0.53 13.45 13.80
CA ARG A 94 0.34 13.40 15.27
C ARG A 94 -1.13 13.25 15.66
N THR A 95 -2.07 13.57 14.78
CA THR A 95 -3.51 13.59 15.08
C THR A 95 -4.29 12.69 14.13
N MET A 96 -5.24 11.93 14.67
CA MET A 96 -6.14 11.05 13.93
C MET A 96 -7.32 11.79 13.28
N ARG A 97 -7.04 12.92 12.61
CA ARG A 97 -8.04 13.71 11.86
C ARG A 97 -8.09 13.25 10.40
N SER A 98 -9.20 13.47 9.69
CA SER A 98 -9.31 13.04 8.29
C SER A 98 -8.27 13.67 7.35
N ASP A 99 -7.71 14.83 7.74
CA ASP A 99 -6.77 15.59 6.90
C ASP A 99 -5.50 14.79 6.53
N PHE A 100 -4.95 13.94 7.41
CA PHE A 100 -3.70 13.23 7.05
C PHE A 100 -3.93 12.09 6.05
N VAL A 101 -5.13 11.52 6.06
CA VAL A 101 -5.54 10.51 5.07
C VAL A 101 -5.78 11.18 3.72
N LEU A 102 -6.38 12.38 3.74
CA LEU A 102 -6.52 13.24 2.57
C LEU A 102 -5.14 13.63 2.00
N ASP A 103 -4.20 14.07 2.84
CA ASP A 103 -2.82 14.39 2.41
C ASP A 103 -2.15 13.20 1.68
N ALA A 104 -2.36 11.97 2.18
CA ALA A 104 -1.83 10.77 1.53
C ALA A 104 -2.50 10.50 0.17
N LEU A 105 -3.81 10.77 0.05
CA LEU A 105 -4.54 10.68 -1.21
C LEU A 105 -4.08 11.77 -2.20
N GLU A 106 -3.91 13.01 -1.76
CA GLU A 106 -3.41 14.12 -2.59
C GLU A 106 -2.01 13.82 -3.13
N GLN A 107 -1.14 13.26 -2.29
CA GLN A 107 0.18 12.84 -2.74
C GLN A 107 0.08 11.79 -3.85
N ALA A 108 -0.81 10.81 -3.72
CA ALA A 108 -1.03 9.80 -4.75
C ALA A 108 -1.62 10.41 -6.03
N LEU A 109 -2.61 11.30 -5.92
CA LEU A 109 -3.19 11.99 -7.07
C LEU A 109 -2.15 12.83 -7.82
N TYR A 110 -1.30 13.54 -7.09
CA TYR A 110 -0.25 14.38 -7.67
C TYR A 110 0.83 13.55 -8.39
N ASP A 111 1.25 12.42 -7.82
CA ASP A 111 2.24 11.53 -8.43
C ASP A 111 1.70 10.79 -9.65
N ARG A 112 0.42 10.36 -9.59
CA ARG A 112 -0.15 9.41 -10.55
C ARG A 112 -0.92 10.06 -11.68
N GLN A 113 -1.48 11.25 -11.44
CA GLN A 113 -2.32 12.00 -12.39
C GLN A 113 -3.22 11.07 -13.23
N PRO A 114 -4.05 10.22 -12.59
CA PRO A 114 -4.88 9.27 -13.33
C PRO A 114 -5.79 10.04 -14.29
N ALA A 115 -5.83 9.61 -15.55
CA ALA A 115 -6.71 10.24 -16.53
C ALA A 115 -8.16 10.05 -16.09
N SER A 116 -9.00 11.08 -16.24
CA SER A 116 -10.41 11.00 -15.84
C SER A 116 -11.22 9.93 -16.60
N SER A 117 -10.69 9.42 -17.71
CA SER A 117 -11.25 8.30 -18.48
C SER A 117 -10.94 6.92 -17.88
N ASP A 118 -9.95 6.84 -16.98
CA ASP A 118 -9.58 5.60 -16.32
C ASP A 118 -10.43 5.42 -15.08
N ALA A 119 -11.40 4.51 -15.13
CA ALA A 119 -12.19 4.11 -13.97
C ALA A 119 -11.24 3.56 -12.88
N LEU A 120 -10.88 4.44 -11.93
CA LEU A 120 -10.08 4.15 -10.75
C LEU A 120 -11.02 3.98 -9.57
N VAL A 121 -10.96 2.80 -8.95
CA VAL A 121 -11.68 2.51 -7.71
C VAL A 121 -10.75 2.77 -6.53
N HIS A 122 -11.23 3.48 -5.53
CA HIS A 122 -10.51 3.68 -4.27
C HIS A 122 -11.23 2.96 -3.14
N HIS A 123 -10.55 1.97 -2.56
CA HIS A 123 -11.07 1.13 -1.51
C HIS A 123 -10.43 1.45 -0.15
N SER A 124 -11.26 1.70 0.86
CA SER A 124 -10.82 1.95 2.22
C SER A 124 -11.64 1.17 3.24
N ASP A 125 -11.04 0.94 4.41
CA ASP A 125 -11.80 0.49 5.57
C ASP A 125 -12.81 1.54 6.05
N ARG A 126 -13.79 1.10 6.85
CA ARG A 126 -14.87 1.93 7.42
C ARG A 126 -14.43 2.87 8.54
N GLY A 127 -13.15 3.26 8.57
CA GLY A 127 -12.68 4.27 9.52
C GLY A 127 -13.44 5.58 9.31
N SER A 128 -13.86 6.24 10.39
CA SER A 128 -14.59 7.52 10.31
C SER A 128 -13.82 8.61 9.55
N GLN A 129 -12.50 8.48 9.43
CA GLN A 129 -11.63 9.33 8.62
C GLN A 129 -11.92 9.20 7.12
N TYR A 130 -12.07 7.96 6.63
CA TYR A 130 -12.34 7.66 5.21
C TYR A 130 -13.79 7.93 4.82
N LEU A 131 -14.71 7.92 5.79
CA LEU A 131 -16.13 8.24 5.58
C LEU A 131 -16.45 9.73 5.74
N SER A 132 -15.44 10.58 5.97
CA SER A 132 -15.67 12.02 6.15
C SER A 132 -16.09 12.68 4.83
N ILE A 133 -17.00 13.66 4.93
CA ILE A 133 -17.55 14.41 3.79
C ILE A 133 -16.42 14.92 2.88
N ARG A 134 -15.43 15.59 3.48
CA ARG A 134 -14.26 16.13 2.78
C ARG A 134 -13.50 15.08 1.97
N TYR A 135 -13.38 13.86 2.50
CA TYR A 135 -12.70 12.77 1.82
C TYR A 135 -13.51 12.27 0.62
N THR A 136 -14.81 12.03 0.82
CA THR A 136 -15.71 11.57 -0.24
C THR A 136 -15.92 12.61 -1.34
N GLU A 137 -15.99 13.90 -1.01
CA GLU A 137 -16.07 15.00 -1.96
C GLU A 137 -14.81 15.06 -2.82
N ARG A 138 -13.63 14.96 -2.20
CA ARG A 138 -12.37 15.01 -2.94
C ARG A 138 -12.19 13.83 -3.90
N LEU A 139 -12.66 12.64 -3.52
CA LEU A 139 -12.69 11.47 -4.40
C LEU A 139 -13.59 11.72 -5.62
N ALA A 140 -14.78 12.29 -5.41
CA ALA A 140 -15.69 12.65 -6.49
C ALA A 140 -15.08 13.72 -7.43
N GLU A 141 -14.43 14.75 -6.88
CA GLU A 141 -13.71 15.76 -7.67
C GLU A 141 -12.55 15.17 -8.50
N ALA A 142 -11.90 14.12 -7.99
CA ALA A 142 -10.85 13.40 -8.70
C ALA A 142 -11.40 12.43 -9.77
N GLY A 143 -12.71 12.27 -9.90
CA GLY A 143 -13.32 11.25 -10.76
C GLY A 143 -13.07 9.81 -10.28
N ILE A 144 -12.75 9.63 -9.00
CA ILE A 144 -12.45 8.33 -8.41
C ILE A 144 -13.73 7.74 -7.82
N GLU A 145 -13.99 6.47 -8.13
CA GLU A 145 -15.14 5.75 -7.57
C GLU A 145 -14.82 5.22 -6.17
N PRO A 146 -15.50 5.68 -5.11
CA PRO A 146 -15.30 5.13 -3.78
C PRO A 146 -15.90 3.73 -3.67
N SER A 147 -15.14 2.80 -3.10
CA SER A 147 -15.60 1.50 -2.61
C SER A 147 -15.26 1.39 -1.12
N VAL A 148 -16.17 0.82 -0.33
CA VAL A 148 -15.87 0.51 1.08
C VAL A 148 -16.20 -0.95 1.36
N GLY A 149 -15.47 -1.58 2.29
CA GLY A 149 -15.71 -2.98 2.66
C GLY A 149 -17.14 -3.27 3.11
N SER A 150 -17.57 -4.52 2.92
CA SER A 150 -18.85 -5.05 3.39
C SER A 150 -19.00 -4.98 4.92
N ARG A 151 -20.21 -5.13 5.42
CA ARG A 151 -20.50 -5.03 6.86
C ARG A 151 -19.92 -6.26 7.59
N GLY A 152 -18.93 -6.04 8.47
CA GLY A 152 -18.62 -6.97 9.57
C GLY A 152 -17.62 -8.08 9.28
N ASP A 153 -16.69 -7.93 8.33
CA ASP A 153 -15.69 -8.97 8.07
C ASP A 153 -14.26 -8.41 8.04
N SER A 154 -13.34 -9.06 8.74
CA SER A 154 -11.96 -8.59 8.99
C SER A 154 -11.01 -8.76 7.80
N TYR A 155 -11.54 -9.00 6.60
CA TYR A 155 -10.76 -9.35 5.40
C TYR A 155 -10.89 -8.32 4.27
N ASP A 156 -11.67 -7.26 4.47
CA ASP A 156 -12.04 -6.33 3.42
C ASP A 156 -10.88 -5.41 2.99
N ASN A 157 -9.77 -5.34 3.75
CA ASN A 157 -8.57 -4.55 3.40
C ASN A 157 -7.24 -5.31 3.58
N ALA A 158 -7.25 -6.63 3.40
CA ALA A 158 -6.12 -7.51 3.70
C ALA A 158 -4.80 -7.15 2.99
N LEU A 159 -4.86 -6.50 1.82
CA LEU A 159 -3.67 -6.04 1.09
C LEU A 159 -2.99 -4.88 1.82
N ALA A 160 -3.76 -3.88 2.26
CA ALA A 160 -3.23 -2.74 3.00
C ALA A 160 -2.75 -3.18 4.40
N GLU A 161 -3.50 -4.05 5.08
CA GLU A 161 -3.06 -4.66 6.35
C GLU A 161 -1.74 -5.42 6.21
N THR A 162 -1.52 -6.08 5.07
CA THR A 162 -0.26 -6.76 4.78
C THR A 162 0.90 -5.78 4.67
N VAL A 163 0.72 -4.65 3.99
CA VAL A 163 1.75 -3.60 3.89
C VAL A 163 2.01 -2.98 5.26
N ASN A 164 0.95 -2.69 6.03
CA ASN A 164 1.05 -2.19 7.41
C ASN A 164 1.81 -3.15 8.33
N GLY A 165 1.56 -4.46 8.22
CA GLY A 165 2.28 -5.48 8.96
C GLY A 165 3.76 -5.56 8.60
N LEU A 166 4.11 -5.42 7.31
CA LEU A 166 5.51 -5.36 6.86
C LEU A 166 6.20 -4.10 7.37
N TYR A 167 5.57 -2.94 7.19
CA TYR A 167 6.05 -1.66 7.69
C TYR A 167 6.36 -1.72 9.19
N LYS A 168 5.43 -2.26 9.99
CA LYS A 168 5.64 -2.45 11.43
C LYS A 168 6.82 -3.37 11.73
N ALA A 169 6.85 -4.55 11.12
CA ALA A 169 7.86 -5.56 11.44
C ALA A 169 9.28 -5.16 11.00
N GLU A 170 9.40 -4.56 9.81
CA GLU A 170 10.70 -4.31 9.18
C GLU A 170 11.29 -2.96 9.55
N LEU A 171 10.44 -1.94 9.76
CA LEU A 171 10.88 -0.60 10.11
C LEU A 171 10.62 -0.29 11.58
N ILE A 172 9.35 -0.26 11.98
CA ILE A 172 8.95 0.34 13.26
C ILE A 172 9.49 -0.45 14.44
N HIS A 173 9.25 -1.75 14.51
CA HIS A 173 9.68 -2.59 15.62
C HIS A 173 11.19 -2.81 15.60
N ARG A 174 11.80 -2.89 14.41
CA ARG A 174 13.24 -3.15 14.26
C ARG A 174 14.11 -1.98 14.67
N ARG A 175 13.63 -0.74 14.47
CA ARG A 175 14.37 0.49 14.81
C ARG A 175 13.81 1.20 16.06
N ALA A 176 12.85 0.58 16.75
CA ALA A 176 12.33 1.10 18.01
C ALA A 176 13.45 1.16 19.08
N PRO A 177 13.38 2.09 20.05
CA PRO A 177 12.32 3.09 20.24
C PRO A 177 12.48 4.37 19.40
N TRP A 178 11.36 5.03 19.09
CA TRP A 178 11.32 6.26 18.28
C TRP A 178 11.18 7.50 19.17
N LYS A 179 12.00 8.53 18.91
CA LYS A 179 12.06 9.75 19.73
C LYS A 179 11.17 10.88 19.23
N SER A 180 11.05 11.05 17.92
CA SER A 180 10.33 12.18 17.31
C SER A 180 9.55 11.79 16.07
N ARG A 181 8.54 12.59 15.73
CA ARG A 181 7.76 12.46 14.49
C ARG A 181 8.65 12.53 13.26
N GLU A 182 9.60 13.45 13.25
CA GLU A 182 10.52 13.71 12.15
C GLU A 182 11.41 12.48 11.88
N SER A 183 11.83 11.78 12.94
CA SER A 183 12.59 10.54 12.80
C SER A 183 11.77 9.40 12.17
N VAL A 184 10.49 9.29 12.53
CA VAL A 184 9.58 8.31 11.93
C VAL A 184 9.31 8.70 10.48
N GLU A 185 8.98 9.95 10.19
CA GLU A 185 8.68 10.45 8.84
C GLU A 185 9.83 10.22 7.86
N LEU A 186 11.07 10.56 8.24
CA LEU A 186 12.25 10.28 7.42
C LEU A 186 12.46 8.78 7.20
N ALA A 187 12.25 7.97 8.24
CA ALA A 187 12.41 6.53 8.14
C ALA A 187 11.30 5.91 7.26
N THR A 188 10.07 6.42 7.32
CA THR A 188 8.95 6.02 6.46
C THR A 188 9.27 6.35 5.02
N LEU A 189 9.74 7.56 4.71
CA LEU A 189 10.19 7.96 3.36
C LEU A 189 11.21 6.95 2.80
N GLN A 190 12.27 6.66 3.58
CA GLN A 190 13.31 5.72 3.17
C GLN A 190 12.76 4.30 2.95
N TRP A 191 11.88 3.85 3.83
CA TRP A 191 11.27 2.53 3.73
C TRP A 191 10.34 2.43 2.52
N VAL A 192 9.52 3.44 2.25
CA VAL A 192 8.64 3.50 1.07
C VAL A 192 9.47 3.49 -0.21
N HIS A 193 10.55 4.28 -0.28
CA HIS A 193 11.46 4.28 -1.42
C HIS A 193 12.07 2.88 -1.63
N TRP A 194 12.61 2.27 -0.58
CA TRP A 194 13.14 0.91 -0.64
C TRP A 194 12.07 -0.11 -1.04
N PHE A 195 10.86 0.00 -0.50
CA PHE A 195 9.74 -0.90 -0.80
C PHE A 195 9.35 -0.82 -2.28
N ASN A 196 9.27 0.38 -2.85
CA ASN A 196 8.86 0.57 -4.24
C ASN A 196 9.96 0.20 -5.25
N HIS A 197 11.23 0.51 -4.96
CA HIS A 197 12.31 0.44 -5.95
C HIS A 197 13.27 -0.74 -5.76
N ILE A 198 13.32 -1.35 -4.57
CA ILE A 198 14.34 -2.35 -4.23
C ILE A 198 13.71 -3.66 -3.78
N ARG A 199 12.62 -3.63 -3.02
CA ARG A 199 11.99 -4.83 -2.47
C ARG A 199 11.45 -5.74 -3.57
N LEU A 200 11.92 -6.98 -3.59
CA LEU A 200 11.39 -8.01 -4.49
C LEU A 200 10.12 -8.62 -3.90
N LEU A 201 9.07 -8.68 -4.71
CA LEU A 201 7.80 -9.27 -4.33
C LEU A 201 7.52 -10.51 -5.18
N GLU A 202 7.38 -11.67 -4.54
CA GLU A 202 7.02 -12.93 -5.19
C GLU A 202 5.74 -12.81 -6.07
N PRO A 203 4.65 -12.17 -5.62
CA PRO A 203 3.40 -12.12 -6.40
C PRO A 203 3.50 -11.42 -7.75
N ILE A 204 4.53 -10.59 -7.96
CA ILE A 204 4.78 -9.88 -9.22
C ILE A 204 6.01 -10.43 -9.96
N GLY A 205 6.48 -11.63 -9.60
CA GLY A 205 7.59 -12.29 -10.29
C GLY A 205 8.98 -11.95 -9.74
N TYR A 206 9.09 -11.63 -8.45
CA TYR A 206 10.35 -11.28 -7.78
C TYR A 206 11.05 -10.05 -8.37
N ILE A 207 10.27 -9.04 -8.74
CA ILE A 207 10.75 -7.72 -9.15
C ILE A 207 10.22 -6.64 -8.19
N PRO A 208 10.83 -5.43 -8.17
CA PRO A 208 10.29 -4.29 -7.45
C PRO A 208 8.94 -3.79 -8.00
N PRO A 209 8.05 -3.26 -7.13
CA PRO A 209 6.78 -2.67 -7.56
C PRO A 209 6.92 -1.64 -8.68
N ALA A 210 7.87 -0.71 -8.59
CA ALA A 210 8.08 0.32 -9.60
C ALA A 210 8.51 -0.27 -10.95
N GLU A 211 9.22 -1.40 -10.95
CA GLU A 211 9.67 -2.07 -12.16
C GLU A 211 8.55 -2.88 -12.82
N ALA A 212 7.74 -3.58 -12.03
CA ALA A 212 6.55 -4.27 -12.55
C ALA A 212 5.62 -3.30 -13.27
N GLU A 213 5.44 -2.13 -12.70
CA GLU A 213 4.64 -1.07 -13.30
C GLU A 213 5.29 -0.49 -14.57
N ALA A 214 6.60 -0.22 -14.55
CA ALA A 214 7.32 0.26 -15.73
C ALA A 214 7.33 -0.77 -16.87
N ASN A 215 7.29 -2.08 -16.56
CA ASN A 215 7.14 -3.14 -17.54
C ASN A 215 5.77 -3.07 -18.22
N TYR A 216 4.70 -2.85 -17.46
CA TYR A 216 3.35 -2.69 -18.00
C TYR A 216 3.27 -1.53 -19.01
N TRP A 217 3.73 -0.33 -18.62
CA TRP A 217 3.69 0.83 -19.49
C TRP A 217 4.54 0.66 -20.76
N ARG A 218 5.69 -0.01 -20.66
CA ARG A 218 6.50 -0.37 -21.84
C ARG A 218 5.76 -1.32 -22.78
N GLN A 219 5.09 -2.35 -22.24
CA GLN A 219 4.31 -3.29 -23.05
C GLN A 219 3.14 -2.60 -23.75
N LEU A 220 2.42 -1.73 -23.05
CA LEU A 220 1.31 -0.96 -23.63
C LEU A 220 1.78 -0.03 -24.76
N ALA A 221 2.91 0.65 -24.56
CA ALA A 221 3.51 1.51 -25.58
C ALA A 221 3.93 0.71 -26.83
N SER A 222 4.55 -0.47 -26.64
CA SER A 222 4.93 -1.34 -27.76
C SER A 222 3.71 -1.86 -28.54
N GLN A 223 2.63 -2.25 -27.86
CA GLN A 223 1.40 -2.72 -28.51
C GLN A 223 0.69 -1.61 -29.30
N THR A 224 0.76 -0.38 -28.83
CA THR A 224 0.19 0.79 -29.52
C THR A 224 1.03 1.19 -30.75
N ALA A 225 2.32 0.81 -30.78
CA ALA A 225 3.27 1.18 -31.81
C ALA A 225 3.36 0.20 -33.00
N GLU A 226 2.74 -0.98 -32.94
CA GLU A 226 2.62 -1.86 -34.12
C GLU A 226 1.40 -1.44 -34.97
N PRO A 227 1.59 -0.82 -36.16
CA PRO A 227 0.48 -0.57 -37.05
C PRO A 227 0.08 -1.91 -37.71
N VAL A 228 -1.22 -2.17 -37.74
CA VAL A 228 -1.84 -3.30 -38.46
C VAL A 228 -1.32 -3.32 -39.89
N SER A 229 -0.37 -4.21 -40.16
CA SER A 229 0.10 -4.49 -41.51
C SER A 229 -0.98 -5.32 -42.18
N THR A 230 -1.75 -4.68 -43.07
CA THR A 230 -2.72 -5.33 -43.95
C THR A 230 -2.20 -5.28 -45.37
#